data_AF-A0A7M7Q1P7-F1
#
_entry.id   AF-A0A7M7Q1P7-F1
#
_cell.length_a   1.000
_cell.length_b   1.000
_cell.length_c   1.000
_cell.angle_alpha   90.00
_cell.angle_beta   90.00
_cell.angle_gamma   90.00
#
_symmetry.space_group_name_H-M   'P 1'
#
loop_
_entity.id
_entity.type
_entity.pdbx_description
1 polymer ?
#
loop_
_entity_poly.entity_id
_entity_poly.type
_entity_poly.pdbx_seq_one_letter_code
_entity_poly.pdbx_strand_id
1 'polypeptide(L)'
;MGLAGAEGIVLGSHRGFSHNSFKLTTFGQVLVIILQTISGQYHIHWWVRDHRLHHKFVDTDADPYNARRGFFFSHVGWMMMKKHPLVLEKGATIDMSDIESNKLIMFQKK
;
A
#
# COMPACT_ATOMS: atom_id res chain seq x y z
N MET A 1 -14.34 -0.78 -9.67
CA MET A 1 -13.97 0.09 -8.55
C MET A 1 -14.67 1.43 -8.77
N GLY A 2 -15.56 1.84 -7.87
CA GLY A 2 -16.27 3.13 -7.99
C GLY A 2 -15.40 4.31 -7.51
N LEU A 3 -15.83 5.54 -7.80
CA LEU A 3 -15.13 6.78 -7.43
C LEU A 3 -14.69 6.79 -5.95
N ALA A 4 -15.58 6.38 -5.06
CA ALA A 4 -15.32 6.27 -3.62
C ALA A 4 -14.06 5.44 -3.29
N GLY A 5 -13.92 4.25 -3.87
CA GLY A 5 -12.76 3.39 -3.64
C GLY A 5 -11.47 3.93 -4.25
N ALA A 6 -11.58 4.58 -5.41
CA ALA A 6 -10.43 5.22 -6.07
C ALA A 6 -9.84 6.34 -5.21
N GLU A 7 -10.68 7.18 -4.60
CA GLU A 7 -10.22 8.26 -3.70
C GLU A 7 -9.58 7.71 -2.42
N GLY A 8 -10.11 6.61 -1.87
CA GLY A 8 -9.47 5.92 -0.74
C GLY A 8 -8.03 5.50 -1.02
N ILE A 9 -7.78 5.01 -2.24
CA ILE A 9 -6.43 4.65 -2.69
C ILE A 9 -5.58 5.89 -2.94
N VAL A 10 -6.05 6.81 -3.78
CA VAL A 10 -5.25 7.94 -4.28
C VAL A 10 -4.96 8.95 -3.17
N LEU A 11 -5.97 9.40 -2.44
CA LEU A 11 -5.81 10.38 -1.37
C LEU A 11 -5.36 9.72 -0.08
N GLY A 12 -5.90 8.55 0.26
CA GLY A 12 -5.58 7.83 1.49
C GLY A 12 -4.26 7.09 1.40
N SER A 13 -4.30 5.85 0.90
CA SER A 13 -3.15 4.93 0.95
C SER A 13 -1.91 5.47 0.22
N HIS A 14 -2.09 6.10 -0.93
CA HIS A 14 -1.01 6.61 -1.77
C HIS A 14 -0.44 7.93 -1.24
N ARG A 15 -1.14 9.06 -1.42
CA ARG A 15 -0.60 10.39 -1.10
C ARG A 15 -0.53 10.65 0.41
N GLY A 16 -1.60 10.30 1.12
CA GLY A 16 -1.71 10.53 2.56
C GLY A 16 -0.73 9.68 3.35
N PHE A 17 -0.89 8.36 3.33
CA PHE A 17 -0.16 7.46 4.22
C PHE A 17 1.19 6.97 3.67
N SER A 18 1.30 6.68 2.37
CA SER A 18 2.59 6.19 1.83
C SER A 18 3.62 7.31 1.70
N HIS A 19 3.20 8.47 1.20
CA HIS A 19 4.09 9.59 0.92
C HIS A 19 4.04 10.73 1.94
N ASN A 20 3.13 10.70 2.92
CA ASN A 20 2.98 11.77 3.91
C ASN A 20 2.86 13.17 3.26
N SER A 21 2.23 13.25 2.08
CA SER A 21 2.17 14.50 1.29
C SER A 21 1.32 15.60 1.93
N PHE A 22 0.43 15.24 2.85
CA PHE A 22 -0.37 16.15 3.66
C PHE A 22 -0.80 15.45 4.95
N LYS A 23 -1.27 16.23 5.93
CA LYS A 23 -1.79 15.70 7.20
C LYS A 23 -3.31 15.61 7.16
N LEU A 24 -3.84 14.41 7.38
CA LEU A 24 -5.26 14.17 7.53
C LEU A 24 -5.71 14.43 8.97
N THR A 25 -6.80 15.17 9.14
CA THR A 25 -7.53 15.23 10.42
C THR A 25 -8.06 13.85 10.78
N THR A 26 -8.41 13.61 12.05
CA THR A 26 -8.98 12.32 12.47
C THR A 26 -10.21 11.92 11.65
N PHE A 27 -11.10 12.88 11.37
CA PHE A 27 -12.26 12.66 10.49
C PHE A 27 -11.83 12.27 9.07
N GLY A 28 -10.86 12.99 8.50
CA GLY A 28 -10.30 12.67 7.19
C GLY A 28 -9.69 11.27 7.15
N GLN A 29 -8.99 10.85 8.20
CA GLN A 29 -8.43 9.50 8.33
C GLN A 29 -9.52 8.43 8.35
N VAL A 30 -10.58 8.61 9.15
CA VAL A 30 -11.72 7.67 9.19
C VAL A 30 -12.38 7.56 7.82
N LEU A 31 -12.60 8.69 7.13
CA LEU A 31 -13.20 8.70 5.80
C LEU A 31 -12.35 7.90 4.80
N VAL A 32 -11.05 8.19 4.70
CA VAL A 32 -10.19 7.47 3.74
C VAL A 32 -10.01 5.99 4.11
N ILE A 33 -10.06 5.62 5.39
CA ILE A 33 -10.03 4.21 5.82
C ILE A 33 -11.27 3.47 5.32
N ILE A 34 -12.47 4.05 5.45
CA ILE A 34 -13.71 3.45 4.94
C ILE A 34 -13.65 3.31 3.42
N LEU A 35 -13.26 4.39 2.72
CA LEU A 35 -13.13 4.41 1.27
C LEU A 35 -12.10 3.38 0.77
N GLN A 36 -10.95 3.26 1.45
CA GLN A 36 -9.96 2.22 1.16
C GLN A 36 -10.55 0.82 1.34
N THR A 37 -11.30 0.56 2.41
CA THR A 37 -11.91 -0.75 2.65
C THR A 37 -12.87 -1.12 1.52
N ILE A 38 -13.63 -0.16 1.00
CA ILE A 38 -14.53 -0.34 -0.16
C ILE A 38 -13.74 -0.67 -1.45
N SER A 39 -12.47 -0.23 -1.55
CA SER A 39 -11.63 -0.51 -2.72
C SER A 39 -11.26 -2.00 -2.87
N GLY A 40 -11.22 -2.76 -1.78
CA GLY A 40 -10.81 -4.16 -1.81
C GLY A 40 -9.33 -4.41 -2.14
N GLN A 41 -8.47 -3.39 -2.14
CA GLN A 41 -7.01 -3.53 -2.37
C GLN A 41 -6.23 -3.72 -1.06
N TYR A 42 -6.67 -4.67 -0.23
CA TYR A 42 -6.09 -4.94 1.09
C TYR A 42 -6.12 -3.73 2.06
N HIS A 43 -5.77 -4.00 3.32
CA HIS A 43 -5.71 -2.97 4.36
C HIS A 43 -4.55 -1.99 4.13
N ILE A 44 -4.69 -0.74 4.59
CA ILE A 44 -3.74 0.37 4.35
C ILE A 44 -2.32 -0.03 4.74
N HIS A 45 -2.13 -0.71 5.87
CA HIS A 45 -0.81 -1.12 6.31
C HIS A 45 -0.07 -1.99 5.27
N TRP A 46 -0.76 -2.89 4.56
CA TRP A 46 -0.10 -3.74 3.56
C TRP A 46 0.20 -2.94 2.30
N TRP A 47 -0.78 -2.14 1.85
CA TRP A 47 -0.64 -1.28 0.69
C TRP A 47 0.53 -0.30 0.84
N VAL A 48 0.61 0.39 1.98
CA VAL A 48 1.68 1.35 2.28
C VAL A 48 3.05 0.69 2.30
N ARG A 49 3.19 -0.47 2.95
CA ARG A 49 4.47 -1.19 3.00
C ARG A 49 4.95 -1.55 1.60
N ASP A 50 4.07 -2.16 0.79
CA ASP A 50 4.43 -2.62 -0.55
C ASP A 50 4.69 -1.43 -1.50
N HIS A 51 3.94 -0.35 -1.37
CA HIS A 51 4.13 0.87 -2.17
C HIS A 51 5.45 1.57 -1.83
N ARG A 52 5.79 1.71 -0.55
CA ARG A 52 7.10 2.22 -0.10
C ARG A 52 8.25 1.34 -0.59
N LEU A 53 8.06 0.02 -0.55
CA LEU A 53 9.04 -0.95 -1.04
C LEU A 53 9.25 -0.80 -2.56
N HIS A 54 8.17 -0.70 -3.33
CA HIS A 54 8.22 -0.47 -4.77
C HIS A 54 8.98 0.81 -5.11
N HIS A 55 8.67 1.93 -4.45
CA HIS A 55 9.39 3.19 -4.71
C HIS A 55 10.89 3.10 -4.37
N LYS A 56 11.26 2.32 -3.36
CA LYS A 56 12.66 2.18 -2.93
C LYS A 56 13.48 1.26 -3.83
N PHE A 57 12.85 0.23 -4.42
CA PHE A 57 13.54 -0.82 -5.18
C PHE A 57 12.94 -1.07 -6.56
N VAL A 58 12.38 -0.03 -7.17
CA VAL A 58 11.68 -0.09 -8.47
C VAL A 58 12.48 -0.88 -9.50
N ASP A 59 11.78 -1.72 -10.27
CA ASP A 59 12.37 -2.52 -11.35
C ASP A 59 13.49 -3.48 -10.91
N THR A 60 13.49 -3.90 -9.65
CA THR A 60 14.35 -4.98 -9.12
C THR A 60 13.53 -6.15 -8.62
N ASP A 61 14.17 -7.26 -8.27
CA ASP A 61 13.50 -8.42 -7.66
C ASP A 61 12.96 -8.17 -6.23
N ALA A 62 13.27 -7.01 -5.63
CA ALA A 62 12.66 -6.54 -4.40
C ALA A 62 11.39 -5.71 -4.63
N ASP A 63 11.08 -5.34 -5.88
CA ASP A 63 9.82 -4.69 -6.24
C ASP A 63 8.68 -5.72 -6.31
N PRO A 64 7.62 -5.58 -5.49
CA PRO A 64 6.50 -6.53 -5.46
C PRO A 64 5.77 -6.65 -6.81
N TYR A 65 5.83 -5.64 -7.69
CA TYR A 65 5.17 -5.63 -9.00
C TYR A 65 6.13 -5.22 -10.13
N ASN A 66 7.41 -5.63 -10.01
CA ASN A 66 8.50 -5.43 -10.96
C ASN A 66 8.07 -5.49 -12.44
N ALA A 67 8.10 -4.35 -13.14
CA ALA A 67 7.69 -4.25 -14.54
C ALA A 67 8.62 -4.98 -15.51
N ARG A 68 9.89 -5.26 -15.13
CA ARG A 68 10.83 -6.03 -15.95
C ARG A 68 10.42 -7.49 -16.15
N ARG A 69 9.50 -8.00 -15.32
CA ARG A 69 8.90 -9.32 -15.46
C ARG A 69 7.73 -9.34 -16.47
N GLY A 70 7.46 -8.21 -17.12
CA GLY A 70 6.48 -8.07 -18.19
C GLY A 70 5.10 -7.61 -17.71
N PHE A 71 4.31 -7.10 -18.66
CA PHE A 71 2.99 -6.49 -18.43
C PHE A 71 2.05 -7.37 -17.58
N PHE A 72 1.95 -8.66 -17.91
CA PHE A 72 1.05 -9.55 -17.17
C PHE A 72 1.44 -9.65 -15.69
N PHE A 73 2.74 -9.76 -15.40
CA PHE A 73 3.22 -9.85 -14.02
C PHE A 73 2.90 -8.57 -13.24
N SER A 74 3.28 -7.40 -13.77
CA SER A 74 3.09 -6.11 -13.09
C SER A 74 1.61 -5.71 -12.97
N HIS A 75 0.75 -6.17 -13.87
CA HIS A 75 -0.67 -5.84 -13.86
C HIS A 75 -1.49 -6.70 -12.88
N VAL A 76 -1.32 -8.04 -12.92
CA VAL A 76 -2.14 -8.97 -12.11
C VAL A 76 -1.38 -10.22 -11.65
N GLY A 77 -0.37 -10.64 -12.40
CA GLY A 77 0.38 -11.88 -12.16
C GLY A 77 1.03 -11.95 -10.78
N TRP A 78 1.49 -10.84 -10.25
CA TRP A 78 2.09 -10.76 -8.91
C TRP A 78 1.15 -11.21 -7.78
N MET A 79 -0.17 -11.09 -7.95
CA MET A 79 -1.17 -11.51 -6.95
C MET A 79 -1.44 -13.03 -6.99
N MET A 80 -1.06 -13.71 -8.07
CA MET A 80 -1.35 -15.14 -8.29
C MET A 80 -0.20 -16.06 -7.89
N MET A 81 0.83 -15.52 -7.24
CA MET A 81 2.01 -16.28 -6.83
C MET A 81 2.56 -15.80 -5.49
N LYS A 82 3.47 -16.59 -4.92
CA LYS A 82 4.22 -16.16 -3.74
C LYS A 82 5.15 -15.00 -4.11
N LYS A 83 5.31 -14.05 -3.18
CA LYS A 83 6.27 -12.96 -3.30
C LYS A 83 7.70 -13.50 -3.42
N HIS A 84 8.52 -12.82 -4.22
CA HIS A 84 9.94 -13.13 -4.32
C HIS A 84 10.62 -12.96 -2.94
N PRO A 85 11.61 -13.80 -2.56
CA PRO A 85 12.27 -13.69 -1.25
C PRO A 85 12.82 -12.30 -0.93
N LEU A 86 13.36 -11.59 -1.93
CA LEU A 86 13.86 -10.22 -1.75
C LEU A 86 12.76 -9.22 -1.42
N VAL A 87 11.51 -9.43 -1.85
CA VAL A 87 10.37 -8.58 -1.46
C VAL A 87 10.11 -8.72 0.06
N LEU A 88 10.28 -9.93 0.62
CA LEU A 88 10.11 -10.17 2.04
C LEU A 88 11.29 -9.61 2.85
N GLU A 89 12.52 -9.91 2.42
CA GLU A 89 13.75 -9.46 3.07
C GLU A 89 13.83 -7.93 3.10
N LYS A 90 13.67 -7.28 1.94
CA LYS A 90 13.72 -5.82 1.85
C LYS A 90 12.47 -5.16 2.42
N GLY A 91 11.32 -5.83 2.34
CA GLY A 91 10.08 -5.38 2.97
C GLY A 91 10.19 -5.22 4.49
N ALA A 92 10.98 -6.05 5.15
CA ALA A 92 11.25 -5.94 6.59
C ALA A 92 12.10 -4.69 6.95
N THR A 93 12.75 -4.06 5.98
CA THR A 93 13.57 -2.84 6.18
C THR A 93 12.79 -1.55 5.94
N ILE A 94 11.52 -1.64 5.53
CA ILE A 94 10.68 -0.47 5.32
C ILE A 94 10.18 0.03 6.66
N ASP A 95 10.47 1.30 6.97
CA ASP A 95 9.93 1.96 8.14
C ASP A 95 8.41 2.06 8.01
N MET A 96 7.71 1.52 9.01
CA MET A 96 6.26 1.50 9.13
C MET A 96 5.79 2.09 10.47
N SER A 97 6.69 2.69 11.25
CA SER A 97 6.40 3.19 12.60
C SER A 97 5.26 4.23 12.64
N ASP A 98 5.18 5.08 11.61
CA ASP A 98 4.11 6.07 11.45
C ASP A 98 2.74 5.43 11.20
N ILE A 99 2.70 4.29 10.52
CA ILE A 99 1.48 3.52 10.27
C ILE A 99 1.11 2.68 11.50
N GLU A 100 2.10 2.03 12.13
CA GLU A 100 1.89 1.14 13.28
C GLU A 100 1.48 1.90 14.54
N SER A 101 1.93 3.14 14.70
CA SER A 101 1.48 4.02 15.78
C SER A 101 0.05 4.53 15.59
N ASN A 102 -0.52 4.43 14.38
CA ASN A 102 -1.87 4.90 14.09
C ASN A 102 -2.93 3.82 14.42
N LYS A 103 -3.63 4.01 15.55
CA LYS A 103 -4.65 3.08 16.04
C LYS A 103 -5.81 2.84 15.06
N LEU A 104 -6.18 3.83 14.22
CA LEU A 104 -7.26 3.67 13.26
C LEU A 104 -6.84 2.74 12.10
N ILE A 105 -5.62 2.89 11.61
CA ILE A 105 -5.08 2.00 10.58
C ILE A 105 -4.88 0.59 11.15
N MET A 106 -4.37 0.50 12.37
CA MET A 106 -4.21 -0.78 13.06
C MET A 106 -5.54 -1.44 13.40
N PHE A 107 -6.62 -0.68 13.55
CA PHE A 107 -7.98 -1.23 13.63
C PHE A 107 -8.43 -1.82 12.30
N GLN A 108 -8.23 -1.13 11.17
CA GLN A 108 -8.58 -1.65 9.84
C GLN A 108 -7.82 -2.93 9.47
N LYS A 109 -6.60 -3.11 9.99
CA LYS A 109 -5.76 -4.30 9.74
C LYS A 109 -6.29 -5.56 10.44
N LYS A 110 -7.04 -5.43 11.54
CA LYS A 110 -7.57 -6.56 12.33
C LYS A 110 -8.73 -7.23 11.62
#